data_AF-A0A969HCV8-F1
#
_entry.id   AF-A0A969HCV8-F1
#
_cell.length_a   1.000
_cell.length_b   1.000
_cell.length_c   1.000
_cell.angle_alpha   90.00
_cell.angle_beta   90.00
_cell.angle_gamma   90.00
#
_symmetry.space_group_name_H-M   'P 1'
#
loop_
_entity.id
_entity.type
_entity.pdbx_description
1 polymer ?
#
loop_
_entity_poly.entity_id
_entity_poly.type
_entity_poly.pdbx_seq_one_letter_code
_entity_poly.pdbx_strand_id
1 'polypeptide(L)'
;MTITDALATVRYVSDTKGDKTDVLVPLPVWEALLGSWNQLIELLEDQEDRAILQEWLQKRADGEIEMISLESLEQELVADGLLPG
;
A
#
# COMPACT_ATOMS: atom_id res chain seq x y z
N MET A 1 18.18 -7.14 9.00
CA MET A 1 19.18 -6.73 8.00
C MET A 1 18.71 -5.42 7.40
N THR A 2 19.52 -4.37 7.41
CA THR A 2 19.10 -3.10 6.79
C THR A 2 19.27 -3.17 5.27
N ILE A 3 18.54 -2.33 4.51
CA ILE A 3 18.71 -2.24 3.05
C ILE A 3 20.17 -1.90 2.70
N THR A 4 20.85 -1.11 3.54
CA THR A 4 22.25 -0.75 3.35
C THR A 4 23.19 -1.97 3.44
N ASP A 5 22.93 -2.88 4.38
CA ASP A 5 23.67 -4.14 4.50
C ASP A 5 23.41 -5.06 3.30
N ALA A 6 22.19 -5.04 2.76
CA ALA A 6 21.81 -5.78 1.56
C ALA A 6 22.57 -5.33 0.32
N LEU A 7 22.69 -4.02 0.12
CA LEU A 7 23.36 -3.45 -1.04
C LEU A 7 24.86 -3.84 -1.11
N ALA A 8 25.51 -4.05 0.03
CA ALA A 8 26.91 -4.49 0.07
C ALA A 8 27.14 -5.91 -0.50
N THR A 9 26.08 -6.73 -0.52
CA THR A 9 26.14 -8.12 -1.00
C THR A 9 25.77 -8.26 -2.48
N VAL A 10 25.20 -7.22 -3.07
CA VAL A 10 24.83 -7.20 -4.48
C VAL A 10 26.10 -7.21 -5.35
N ARG A 11 26.05 -7.95 -6.46
CA ARG A 11 27.13 -8.00 -7.46
C ARG A 11 26.55 -7.64 -8.82
N TYR A 12 27.35 -6.96 -9.64
CA TYR A 12 26.98 -6.62 -11.01
C TYR A 12 27.68 -7.57 -11.97
N VAL A 13 26.95 -8.07 -12.96
CA VAL A 13 27.52 -8.78 -14.10
C VAL A 13 27.87 -7.74 -15.15
N SER A 14 29.12 -7.79 -15.62
CA SER A 14 29.59 -6.92 -16.72
C SER A 14 29.78 -7.75 -17.97
N ASP A 15 29.45 -7.17 -19.12
CA ASP A 15 29.75 -7.75 -20.42
C ASP A 15 31.24 -7.60 -20.78
N THR A 16 31.60 -8.09 -21.97
CA THR A 16 32.97 -8.00 -22.49
C THR A 16 33.47 -6.57 -22.73
N LYS A 17 32.59 -5.57 -22.76
CA LYS A 17 32.92 -4.14 -22.88
C LYS A 17 33.02 -3.44 -21.53
N GLY A 18 32.68 -4.14 -20.44
CA GLY A 18 32.63 -3.61 -19.08
C GLY A 18 31.28 -2.99 -18.71
N ASP A 19 30.29 -3.03 -19.62
CA ASP A 19 28.95 -2.51 -19.36
C ASP A 19 28.23 -3.43 -18.39
N LYS A 20 27.61 -2.87 -17.34
CA LYS A 20 26.84 -3.65 -16.35
C LYS A 20 25.51 -4.07 -16.97
N THR A 21 25.33 -5.36 -17.22
CA THR A 21 24.12 -5.89 -17.87
C THR A 21 23.11 -6.43 -16.87
N ASP A 22 23.60 -7.03 -15.79
CA ASP A 22 22.74 -7.73 -14.83
C ASP A 22 23.18 -7.51 -13.39
N VAL A 23 22.31 -7.90 -12.46
CA VAL A 23 22.57 -7.86 -11.03
C VAL A 23 22.34 -9.24 -10.40
N LEU A 24 23.28 -9.66 -9.58
CA LEU A 24 23.16 -10.86 -8.75
C LEU A 24 22.89 -10.43 -7.32
N VAL A 25 21.73 -10.84 -6.82
CA VAL A 25 21.29 -10.62 -5.44
C VAL A 25 21.26 -11.97 -4.75
N PRO A 26 21.88 -12.14 -3.57
CA PRO A 26 21.70 -13.35 -2.78
C PRO A 26 20.21 -13.56 -2.46
N LEU A 27 19.73 -14.79 -2.58
CA LEU A 27 18.31 -15.10 -2.38
C LEU A 27 17.75 -14.57 -1.04
N PRO A 28 18.41 -14.75 0.12
CA PRO A 28 17.89 -14.23 1.39
C PRO A 28 17.75 -12.71 1.41
N VAL A 29 18.60 -12.01 0.64
CA VAL A 29 18.57 -10.56 0.50
C VAL A 29 17.41 -10.13 -0.38
N TRP A 30 17.17 -10.87 -1.47
CA TRP A 30 16.03 -10.64 -2.35
C TRP A 30 14.70 -10.83 -1.61
N GLU A 31 14.56 -11.91 -0.84
CA GLU A 31 13.37 -12.17 -0.03
C GLU A 31 13.12 -11.07 1.01
N ALA A 32 14.18 -10.61 1.69
CA ALA A 32 14.07 -9.51 2.64
C ALA A 32 13.66 -8.19 1.98
N LEU A 33 14.16 -7.90 0.78
CA LEU A 33 13.75 -6.73 -0.01
C LEU A 33 12.27 -6.81 -0.40
N LEU A 34 11.81 -7.96 -0.91
CA LEU A 34 10.41 -8.18 -1.25
C LEU A 34 9.49 -8.00 -0.04
N GLY A 35 9.85 -8.57 1.12
CA GLY A 35 9.09 -8.38 2.35
C GLY A 35 9.01 -6.92 2.78
N SER A 36 10.13 -6.18 2.66
CA SER A 36 10.17 -4.76 2.98
C SER A 36 9.31 -3.92 2.03
N TRP A 37 9.26 -4.29 0.74
CA TRP A 37 8.40 -3.62 -0.24
C TRP A 37 6.92 -3.89 -0.01
N ASN A 38 6.53 -5.14 0.28
CA ASN A 38 5.14 -5.45 0.62
C ASN A 38 4.70 -4.63 1.85
N GLN A 39 5.53 -4.58 2.89
CA GLN A 39 5.23 -3.77 4.06
C GLN A 39 5.09 -2.27 3.72
N LEU A 40 5.93 -1.75 2.81
CA LEU A 40 5.82 -0.36 2.39
C LEU A 40 4.53 -0.09 1.63
N ILE A 41 4.08 -1.02 0.77
CA ILE A 41 2.81 -0.90 0.04
C ILE A 41 1.64 -0.80 1.03
N GLU A 42 1.57 -1.73 1.98
CA GLU A 42 0.52 -1.73 3.02
C GLU A 42 0.51 -0.40 3.80
N LEU A 43 1.69 0.13 4.15
CA LEU A 43 1.79 1.42 4.85
C LEU A 43 1.34 2.61 3.98
N LEU A 44 1.55 2.55 2.67
CA LEU A 44 1.10 3.59 1.74
C LEU A 44 -0.42 3.53 1.55
N GLU A 45 -1.00 2.34 1.44
CA GLU A 45 -2.45 2.13 1.39
C GLU A 45 -3.12 2.63 2.68
N ASP A 46 -2.57 2.27 3.85
CA ASP A 46 -2.99 2.78 5.15
C ASP A 46 -2.95 4.32 5.22
N GLN A 47 -1.93 4.94 4.62
CA GLN A 47 -1.77 6.38 4.59
C GLN A 47 -2.84 7.03 3.68
N GLU A 48 -3.12 6.43 2.53
CA GLU A 48 -4.14 6.89 1.60
C GLU A 48 -5.54 6.81 2.23
N ASP A 49 -5.89 5.67 2.83
CA ASP A 49 -7.17 5.47 3.52
C ASP A 49 -7.39 6.50 4.64
N ARG A 50 -6.35 6.78 5.42
CA ARG A 50 -6.41 7.82 6.46
C ARG A 50 -6.61 9.21 5.87
N ALA A 51 -5.97 9.51 4.74
CA ALA A 51 -6.13 10.80 4.07
C ALA A 51 -7.55 10.96 3.52
N ILE A 52 -8.12 9.91 2.90
CA ILE A 52 -9.50 9.88 2.42
C ILE A 52 -10.48 10.12 3.57
N LEU A 53 -10.29 9.41 4.70
CA LEU A 53 -11.14 9.58 5.88
C LEU A 53 -11.03 11.00 6.45
N GLN A 54 -9.83 11.56 6.53
CA GLN A 54 -9.60 12.92 7.01
C GLN A 54 -10.26 13.96 6.11
N GLU A 55 -10.12 13.84 4.79
CA GLU A 55 -10.78 14.73 3.83
C GLU A 55 -12.30 14.67 3.98
N TRP A 56 -12.87 13.46 4.08
CA TRP A 56 -14.29 13.29 4.28
C TRP A 56 -14.78 13.91 5.60
N LEU A 57 -14.04 13.71 6.70
CA LEU A 57 -14.34 14.32 8.00
C LEU A 57 -14.29 15.85 7.94
N GLN A 58 -13.33 16.40 7.20
CA GLN A 58 -13.21 17.85 7.02
C GLN A 58 -14.41 18.40 6.22
N LYS A 59 -14.74 17.80 5.08
CA LYS A 59 -15.92 18.17 4.29
C LYS A 59 -17.22 18.09 5.10
N ARG A 60 -17.34 17.09 5.98
CA ARG A 60 -18.46 17.00 6.91
C ARG A 60 -18.46 18.15 7.92
N ALA A 61 -17.31 18.49 8.50
CA ALA A 61 -17.19 19.60 9.44
C ALA A 61 -17.53 20.95 8.79
N ASP A 62 -17.21 21.10 7.50
CA ASP A 62 -17.53 22.28 6.68
C ASP A 62 -18.99 22.28 6.18
N GLY A 63 -19.74 21.21 6.46
CA GLY A 63 -21.15 21.07 6.07
C GLY A 63 -21.37 20.74 4.59
N GLU A 64 -20.32 20.34 3.87
CA GLU A 64 -20.38 19.96 2.45
C GLU A 64 -20.92 18.55 2.22
N ILE A 65 -20.85 17.70 3.26
CA ILE A 65 -21.34 16.32 3.23
C ILE A 65 -22.28 16.07 4.41
N GLU A 66 -23.46 15.55 4.12
CA GLU A 66 -24.42 15.08 5.14
C GLU A 66 -24.20 13.61 5.47
N MET A 67 -24.49 13.24 6.71
CA MET A 67 -24.56 11.83 7.11
C MET A 67 -25.84 11.22 6.57
N ILE A 68 -25.76 10.03 5.98
CA ILE A 68 -26.96 9.23 5.75
C ILE A 68 -27.56 8.83 7.11
N SER A 69 -28.89 8.71 7.15
CA SER A 69 -29.56 8.19 8.35
C SER A 69 -29.29 6.69 8.51
N LEU A 70 -29.41 6.18 9.74
CA LEU A 70 -29.27 4.74 9.99
C LEU A 70 -30.30 3.93 9.18
N GLU A 71 -31.53 4.42 9.10
CA GLU A 71 -32.59 3.78 8.30
C GLU A 71 -32.24 3.74 6.80
N SER A 72 -31.68 4.83 6.27
CA SER A 72 -31.21 4.88 4.87
C SER A 72 -30.08 3.90 4.62
N LEU A 73 -29.12 3.81 5.55
CA LEU A 73 -28.03 2.83 5.46
C LEU A 73 -28.56 1.39 5.50
N GLU A 74 -29.48 1.09 6.42
CA GLU A 74 -30.08 -0.25 6.51
C GLU A 74 -30.82 -0.63 5.22
N GLN A 75 -31.56 0.30 4.63
CA GLN A 75 -32.24 0.08 3.35
C GLN A 75 -31.26 -0.17 2.20
N GLU A 76 -30.16 0.58 2.11
CA GLU A 76 -29.10 0.35 1.12
C GLU A 76 -28.45 -1.03 1.29
N LEU A 77 -28.10 -1.40 2.53
CA LEU A 77 -27.49 -2.70 2.82
C LEU A 77 -28.44 -3.88 2.53
N VAL A 78 -29.74 -3.72 2.74
CA VAL A 78 -30.75 -4.71 2.31
C VAL A 78 -30.84 -4.76 0.79
N ALA A 79 -30.85 -3.61 0.10
CA ALA A 79 -30.91 -3.55 -1.36
C ALA A 79 -29.68 -4.20 -2.03
N ASP A 80 -28.52 -4.07 -1.40
CA ASP A 80 -27.26 -4.70 -1.84
C ASP A 80 -27.17 -6.19 -1.44
N GLY A 81 -28.15 -6.71 -0.70
CA GLY A 81 -28.19 -8.10 -0.24
C GLY A 81 -27.18 -8.43 0.87
N LEU A 82 -26.66 -7.40 1.54
CA LEU A 82 -25.71 -7.54 2.65
C LEU A 82 -26.43 -7.78 4.00
N LEU A 83 -27.70 -7.40 4.09
CA LEU A 83 -28.58 -7.70 5.22
C LEU A 83 -29.84 -8.44 4.77
N PRO A 84 -30.43 -9.31 5.62
CA PRO A 84 -31.75 -9.86 5.36
C PRO A 84 -32.80 -8.74 5.42
N GLY A 85 -33.64 -8.66 4.39
CA GLY A 85 -34.76 -7.72 4.27
C GLY A 85 -36.06 -8.19 4.92
#